data_AF-A0A8C3UWX8-F1
#
_entry.id   AF-A0A8C3UWX8-F1
#
_cell.length_a   1.000
_cell.length_b   1.000
_cell.length_c   1.000
_cell.angle_alpha   90.00
_cell.angle_beta   90.00
_cell.angle_gamma   90.00
#
_symmetry.space_group_name_H-M   'P 1'
#
loop_
_entity.id
_entity.type
_entity.pdbx_description
1 polymer ?
#
loop_
_entity_poly.entity_id
_entity_poly.type
_entity_poly.pdbx_seq_one_letter_code
_entity_poly.pdbx_strand_id
1 'polypeptide(L)'
;LFPPHPQGGGPFTNCPTMVILVGLPARGKTYISRKLTRYLNWIGTPTRELHPPNPQILRHCALAALKDVRTYLSSEEGQVAVFDATNTTRERRDVILQFAKENGYKGVCEEMTYEEIQEHYPKELAMRDQDKYRYRYPKGESYEDLVQRLEPVIMELERQENVLVICHQAVMRCLLAYFLDKSADELPYLKCPLHTVLKLTPVAYGCEVESIFLNIEAVNTHRARPQNVDINRTAADALNTVPEHF
;
A
#
# COMPACT_ATOMS: atom_id res chain seq x y z
N LEU A 1 -15.35 16.21 -24.00
CA LEU A 1 -15.33 15.19 -25.07
C LEU A 1 -13.97 14.51 -24.99
N PHE A 2 -13.84 13.49 -24.14
CA PHE A 2 -12.62 12.69 -24.04
C PHE A 2 -12.74 11.48 -24.98
N PRO A 3 -11.63 11.02 -25.58
CA PRO A 3 -11.62 9.97 -26.60
C PRO A 3 -12.05 8.62 -26.01
N PRO A 4 -12.45 7.64 -26.86
CA PRO A 4 -12.84 6.32 -26.38
C PRO A 4 -11.63 5.61 -25.74
N HIS A 5 -11.90 4.88 -24.65
CA HIS A 5 -10.94 4.04 -23.95
C HIS A 5 -10.15 3.15 -24.92
N PRO A 6 -8.82 2.98 -24.74
CA PRO A 6 -8.11 1.92 -25.43
C PRO A 6 -8.64 0.58 -24.92
N GLN A 7 -9.19 -0.22 -25.83
CA GLN A 7 -9.40 -1.64 -25.59
C GLN A 7 -8.02 -2.30 -25.48
N GLY A 8 -7.75 -2.97 -24.35
CA GLY A 8 -6.57 -3.81 -24.15
C GLY A 8 -5.47 -3.20 -23.30
N GLY A 9 -5.74 -2.96 -22.02
CA GLY A 9 -4.69 -2.92 -21.00
C GLY A 9 -4.34 -4.34 -20.58
N GLY A 10 -3.05 -4.71 -20.59
CA GLY A 10 -2.58 -5.97 -19.99
C GLY A 10 -2.96 -6.08 -18.51
N PRO A 11 -2.78 -7.25 -17.88
CA PRO A 11 -3.20 -7.47 -16.50
C PRO A 11 -2.58 -6.44 -15.55
N PHE A 12 -3.42 -5.82 -14.70
CA PHE A 12 -2.99 -4.83 -13.69
C PHE A 12 -1.96 -5.39 -12.70
N THR A 13 -1.88 -6.71 -12.57
CA THR A 13 -0.85 -7.41 -11.77
C THR A 13 -0.10 -8.42 -12.64
N ASN A 14 1.21 -8.23 -12.81
CA ASN A 14 2.07 -9.20 -13.51
C ASN A 14 2.40 -10.44 -12.65
N CYS A 15 1.92 -10.51 -11.40
CA CYS A 15 2.12 -11.63 -10.50
C CYS A 15 0.89 -11.87 -9.59
N PRO A 16 0.63 -13.13 -9.18
CA PRO A 16 -0.40 -13.44 -8.19
C PRO A 16 -0.20 -12.62 -6.91
N THR A 17 -1.22 -11.86 -6.51
CA THR A 17 -1.12 -10.86 -5.43
C THR A 17 -2.12 -11.16 -4.32
N MET A 18 -1.68 -11.11 -3.06
CA MET A 18 -2.56 -11.27 -1.89
C MET A 18 -2.64 -9.95 -1.12
N VAL A 19 -3.85 -9.43 -0.92
CA VAL A 19 -4.12 -8.21 -0.14
C VAL A 19 -4.67 -8.61 1.23
N ILE A 20 -3.91 -8.34 2.29
CA ILE A 20 -4.32 -8.64 3.67
C ILE A 20 -4.79 -7.35 4.35
N LEU A 21 -6.03 -7.34 4.85
CA LEU A 21 -6.57 -6.19 5.59
C LEU A 21 -6.56 -6.47 7.10
N VAL A 22 -5.75 -5.71 7.86
CA VAL A 22 -5.61 -5.87 9.33
C VAL A 22 -6.04 -4.61 10.07
N GLY A 23 -6.75 -4.76 11.18
CA GLY A 23 -7.02 -3.65 12.10
C GLY A 23 -8.18 -3.92 13.07
N LEU A 24 -8.48 -2.94 13.93
CA LEU A 24 -9.53 -3.03 14.96
C LEU A 24 -10.92 -3.34 14.35
N PRO A 25 -11.77 -4.12 15.05
CA PRO A 25 -13.12 -4.43 14.57
C PRO A 25 -13.95 -3.15 14.30
N ALA A 26 -14.92 -3.26 13.37
CA ALA A 26 -15.85 -2.20 12.98
C ALA A 26 -15.24 -0.93 12.34
N ARG A 27 -13.99 -0.96 11.87
CA ARG A 27 -13.33 0.18 11.18
C ARG A 27 -13.36 0.09 9.64
N GLY A 28 -14.45 -0.39 9.05
CA GLY A 28 -14.67 -0.33 7.60
C GLY A 28 -13.81 -1.25 6.71
N LYS A 29 -12.94 -2.12 7.26
CA LYS A 29 -12.09 -3.02 6.46
C LYS A 29 -12.87 -3.95 5.55
N THR A 30 -13.89 -4.63 6.05
CA THR A 30 -14.77 -5.49 5.24
C THR A 30 -15.52 -4.69 4.17
N TYR A 31 -15.87 -3.43 4.45
CA TYR A 31 -16.47 -2.54 3.44
C TYR A 31 -15.47 -2.21 2.32
N ILE A 32 -14.23 -1.84 2.68
CA ILE A 32 -13.13 -1.55 1.75
C ILE A 32 -12.78 -2.80 0.93
N SER A 33 -12.67 -3.96 1.58
CA SER A 33 -12.41 -5.27 0.97
C SER A 33 -13.42 -5.59 -0.15
N ARG A 34 -14.72 -5.43 0.14
CA ARG A 34 -15.80 -5.62 -0.83
C ARG A 34 -15.75 -4.63 -1.98
N LYS A 35 -15.47 -3.35 -1.70
CA LYS A 35 -15.35 -2.30 -2.73
C LYS A 35 -14.14 -2.58 -3.64
N LEU A 36 -12.99 -2.91 -3.06
CA LEU A 36 -11.77 -3.28 -3.78
C LEU A 36 -12.00 -4.50 -4.68
N THR A 37 -12.60 -5.56 -4.12
CA THR A 37 -12.93 -6.78 -4.88
C THR A 37 -13.84 -6.48 -6.06
N ARG A 38 -14.91 -5.69 -5.86
CA ARG A 38 -15.83 -5.31 -6.95
C ARG A 38 -15.13 -4.49 -8.04
N TYR A 39 -14.30 -3.54 -7.64
CA TYR A 39 -13.59 -2.67 -8.56
C TYR A 39 -12.57 -3.45 -9.41
N LEU A 40 -11.74 -4.27 -8.78
CA LEU A 40 -10.72 -5.05 -9.51
C LEU A 40 -11.35 -6.00 -10.52
N ASN A 41 -12.45 -6.66 -10.16
CA ASN A 41 -13.20 -7.46 -11.13
C ASN A 41 -13.81 -6.61 -12.25
N TRP A 42 -14.29 -5.39 -11.94
CA TRP A 42 -14.87 -4.49 -12.94
C TRP A 42 -13.85 -4.04 -14.01
N ILE A 43 -12.60 -3.80 -13.62
CA ILE A 43 -11.51 -3.46 -14.55
C ILE A 43 -10.85 -4.68 -15.21
N GLY A 44 -11.42 -5.88 -15.03
CA GLY A 44 -10.94 -7.11 -15.67
C GLY A 44 -9.80 -7.83 -14.95
N THR A 45 -9.56 -7.53 -13.67
CA THR A 45 -8.58 -8.24 -12.83
C THR A 45 -9.31 -9.27 -11.94
N PRO A 46 -9.22 -10.58 -12.24
CA PRO A 46 -9.91 -11.62 -11.46
C PRO A 46 -9.53 -11.55 -9.98
N THR A 47 -10.51 -11.19 -9.15
CA THR A 47 -10.29 -10.94 -7.72
C THR A 47 -11.33 -11.64 -6.88
N ARG A 48 -10.90 -12.32 -5.81
CA ARG A 48 -11.83 -12.99 -4.87
C ARG A 48 -11.60 -12.54 -3.44
N GLU A 49 -12.69 -12.20 -2.77
CA GLU A 49 -12.70 -11.95 -1.33
C GLU A 49 -12.82 -13.29 -0.58
N LEU A 50 -11.91 -13.54 0.35
CA LEU A 50 -11.87 -14.74 1.17
C LEU A 50 -11.89 -14.34 2.65
N HIS A 51 -12.88 -14.89 3.37
CA HIS A 51 -13.11 -14.61 4.79
C HIS A 51 -12.85 -15.87 5.61
N PRO A 52 -12.24 -15.76 6.80
CA PRO A 52 -12.28 -16.86 7.76
C PRO A 52 -13.75 -17.08 8.19
N PRO A 53 -14.23 -18.34 8.23
CA PRO A 53 -15.65 -18.64 8.45
C PRO A 53 -16.20 -18.22 9.83
N ASN A 54 -15.36 -17.79 10.79
CA ASN A 54 -15.79 -17.15 12.04
C ASN A 54 -14.60 -16.44 12.74
N PRO A 55 -14.69 -15.14 13.09
CA PRO A 55 -13.60 -14.41 13.77
C PRO A 55 -13.24 -14.96 15.16
N GLN A 56 -14.14 -15.73 15.79
CA GLN A 56 -13.94 -16.32 17.11
C GLN A 56 -13.39 -17.77 17.09
N ILE A 57 -13.32 -18.45 15.94
CA ILE A 57 -13.02 -19.90 15.90
C ILE A 57 -11.64 -20.20 15.27
N LEU A 58 -10.83 -20.90 16.07
CA LEU A 58 -9.69 -21.80 15.83
C LEU A 58 -8.70 -21.54 14.65
N ARG A 59 -7.40 -21.72 14.94
CA ARG A 59 -6.26 -21.77 14.00
C ARG A 59 -6.54 -22.56 12.71
N HIS A 60 -7.36 -23.60 12.78
CA HIS A 60 -7.70 -24.47 11.65
C HIS A 60 -8.53 -23.76 10.56
N CYS A 61 -9.43 -22.84 10.93
CA CYS A 61 -10.27 -22.11 9.99
C CYS A 61 -9.49 -21.05 9.21
N ALA A 62 -8.54 -20.37 9.87
CA ALA A 62 -7.64 -19.43 9.20
C ALA A 62 -6.73 -20.15 8.18
N LEU A 63 -6.23 -21.34 8.53
CA LEU A 63 -5.43 -22.16 7.60
C LEU A 63 -6.24 -22.66 6.39
N ALA A 64 -7.52 -22.99 6.57
CA ALA A 64 -8.40 -23.35 5.46
C ALA A 64 -8.59 -22.18 4.49
N ALA A 65 -8.89 -20.98 5.00
CA ALA A 65 -9.05 -19.80 4.15
C ALA A 65 -7.73 -19.41 3.43
N LEU A 66 -6.56 -19.58 4.08
CA LEU A 66 -5.27 -19.39 3.42
C LEU A 66 -5.01 -20.47 2.36
N LYS A 67 -5.41 -21.73 2.59
CA LYS A 67 -5.33 -22.80 1.58
C LYS A 67 -6.20 -22.48 0.35
N ASP A 68 -7.37 -21.87 0.57
CA ASP A 68 -8.25 -21.39 -0.49
C ASP A 68 -7.58 -20.25 -1.27
N VAL A 69 -6.93 -19.30 -0.59
CA VAL A 69 -6.11 -18.24 -1.24
C VAL A 69 -5.06 -18.86 -2.16
N ARG A 70 -4.30 -19.86 -1.67
CA ARG A 70 -3.28 -20.53 -2.49
C ARG A 70 -3.88 -21.19 -3.71
N THR A 71 -4.99 -21.90 -3.54
CA THR A 71 -5.66 -22.61 -4.63
C THR A 71 -6.16 -21.62 -5.68
N TYR A 72 -6.77 -20.53 -5.25
CA TYR A 72 -7.24 -19.46 -6.14
C TYR A 72 -6.11 -18.85 -6.97
N LEU A 73 -5.01 -18.45 -6.31
CA LEU A 73 -3.88 -17.78 -6.94
C LEU A 73 -2.98 -18.71 -7.77
N SER A 74 -2.93 -20.01 -7.45
CA SER A 74 -2.03 -20.97 -8.12
C SER A 74 -2.71 -21.85 -9.15
N SER A 75 -4.03 -22.04 -9.05
CA SER A 75 -4.76 -23.07 -9.82
C SER A 75 -6.05 -22.58 -10.47
N GLU A 76 -6.65 -21.47 -10.04
CA GLU A 76 -7.95 -20.99 -10.54
C GLU A 76 -7.85 -19.74 -11.44
N GLU A 77 -6.70 -19.51 -12.11
CA GLU A 77 -6.40 -18.28 -12.90
C GLU A 77 -6.60 -16.97 -12.12
N GLY A 78 -6.71 -17.04 -10.79
CA GLY A 78 -6.93 -15.91 -9.91
C GLY A 78 -5.70 -15.00 -9.86
N GLN A 79 -5.90 -13.70 -10.07
CA GLN A 79 -4.81 -12.73 -10.03
C GLN A 79 -4.68 -12.09 -8.66
N VAL A 80 -5.80 -11.81 -7.98
CA VAL A 80 -5.79 -11.12 -6.68
C VAL A 80 -6.68 -11.81 -5.64
N ALA A 81 -6.12 -12.16 -4.49
CA ALA A 81 -6.88 -12.67 -3.36
C ALA A 81 -6.94 -11.61 -2.25
N VAL A 82 -8.14 -11.22 -1.83
CA VAL A 82 -8.32 -10.32 -0.69
C VAL A 82 -8.65 -11.15 0.55
N PHE A 83 -7.75 -11.15 1.52
CA PHE A 83 -7.91 -11.88 2.78
C PHE A 83 -8.32 -10.92 3.90
N ASP A 84 -9.58 -10.97 4.31
CA ASP A 84 -10.10 -10.16 5.42
C ASP A 84 -9.67 -10.77 6.76
N ALA A 85 -8.61 -10.20 7.35
CA ALA A 85 -8.05 -10.60 8.63
C ALA A 85 -8.53 -9.69 9.79
N THR A 86 -9.76 -9.18 9.72
CA THR A 86 -10.39 -8.42 10.83
C THR A 86 -10.36 -9.22 12.15
N ASN A 87 -9.99 -8.54 13.26
CA ASN A 87 -9.96 -9.13 14.61
C ASN A 87 -8.92 -10.27 14.84
N THR A 88 -7.80 -10.24 14.10
CA THR A 88 -6.72 -11.23 14.20
C THR A 88 -5.74 -10.92 15.35
N THR A 89 -5.41 -11.92 16.18
CA THR A 89 -4.38 -11.82 17.25
C THR A 89 -2.97 -11.67 16.66
N ARG A 90 -1.97 -11.28 17.47
CA ARG A 90 -0.55 -11.22 17.02
C ARG A 90 -0.10 -12.57 16.44
N GLU A 91 -0.32 -13.65 17.18
CA GLU A 91 0.05 -15.02 16.74
C GLU A 91 -0.57 -15.40 15.40
N ARG A 92 -1.84 -15.04 15.16
CA ARG A 92 -2.51 -15.34 13.89
C ARG A 92 -1.99 -14.46 12.75
N ARG A 93 -1.56 -13.22 13.04
CA ARG A 93 -0.89 -12.35 12.07
C ARG A 93 0.42 -12.98 11.63
N ASP A 94 1.21 -13.53 12.57
CA ASP A 94 2.46 -14.20 12.26
C ASP A 94 2.25 -15.40 11.32
N VAL A 95 1.19 -16.18 11.53
CA VAL A 95 0.81 -17.30 10.63
C VAL A 95 0.47 -16.81 9.23
N ILE A 96 -0.30 -15.72 9.10
CA ILE A 96 -0.68 -15.16 7.80
C ILE A 96 0.56 -14.63 7.06
N LEU A 97 1.44 -13.91 7.77
CA LEU A 97 2.68 -13.38 7.21
C LEU A 97 3.63 -14.50 6.77
N GLN A 98 3.77 -15.54 7.59
CA GLN A 98 4.57 -16.72 7.26
C GLN A 98 4.02 -17.42 6.02
N PHE A 99 2.71 -17.61 5.92
CA PHE A 99 2.07 -18.16 4.72
C PHE A 99 2.31 -17.28 3.48
N ALA A 100 2.16 -15.96 3.60
CA ALA A 100 2.43 -15.01 2.51
C ALA A 100 3.87 -15.14 2.00
N LYS A 101 4.82 -15.25 2.93
CA LYS A 101 6.25 -15.41 2.66
C LYS A 101 6.55 -16.75 1.97
N GLU A 102 6.04 -17.86 2.50
CA GLU A 102 6.25 -19.21 1.95
C GLU A 102 5.70 -19.36 0.53
N ASN A 103 4.64 -18.64 0.20
CA ASN A 103 4.03 -18.68 -1.13
C ASN A 103 4.48 -17.52 -2.03
N GLY A 104 5.40 -16.67 -1.57
CA GLY A 104 5.99 -15.60 -2.38
C GLY A 104 5.03 -14.46 -2.74
N TYR A 105 3.96 -14.27 -1.97
CA TYR A 105 2.97 -13.19 -2.13
C TYR A 105 3.43 -11.86 -1.52
N LYS A 106 4.61 -11.86 -0.90
CA LYS A 106 5.24 -10.74 -0.21
C LYS A 106 6.28 -10.07 -1.12
N GLY A 107 6.34 -8.74 -1.11
CA GLY A 107 7.41 -8.01 -1.83
C GLY A 107 8.78 -8.37 -1.26
N VAL A 108 9.83 -8.43 -2.09
CA VAL A 108 11.14 -8.94 -1.63
C VAL A 108 11.79 -8.10 -0.51
N CYS A 109 11.42 -6.83 -0.40
CA CYS A 109 11.91 -5.88 0.61
C CYS A 109 10.91 -5.64 1.76
N GLU A 110 9.84 -6.40 1.85
CA GLU A 110 8.79 -6.13 2.85
C GLU A 110 9.19 -6.64 4.24
N GLU A 111 9.03 -5.78 5.27
CA GLU A 111 9.57 -5.89 6.64
C GLU A 111 11.08 -5.68 6.78
N MET A 112 11.79 -5.27 5.73
CA MET A 112 13.20 -4.91 5.86
C MET A 112 13.39 -3.46 6.31
N THR A 113 14.42 -3.21 7.12
CA THR A 113 14.94 -1.85 7.36
C THR A 113 15.65 -1.31 6.11
N TYR A 114 15.92 -0.01 6.06
CA TYR A 114 16.67 0.54 4.92
C TYR A 114 18.10 0.00 4.87
N GLU A 115 18.68 -0.29 6.03
CA GLU A 115 19.98 -0.92 6.23
C GLU A 115 20.00 -2.32 5.61
N GLU A 116 19.02 -3.15 5.93
CA GLU A 116 18.89 -4.51 5.38
C GLU A 116 18.66 -4.47 3.85
N ILE A 117 17.87 -3.52 3.35
CA ILE A 117 17.67 -3.34 1.90
C ILE A 117 18.98 -2.91 1.24
N GLN A 118 19.75 -1.99 1.84
CA GLN A 118 21.04 -1.57 1.31
C GLN A 118 22.06 -2.71 1.31
N GLU A 119 22.03 -3.59 2.31
CA GLU A 119 22.91 -4.75 2.40
C GLU A 119 22.57 -5.80 1.34
N HIS A 120 21.30 -6.19 1.23
CA HIS A 120 20.86 -7.29 0.35
C HIS A 120 20.58 -6.86 -1.09
N TYR A 121 20.09 -5.64 -1.30
CA TYR A 121 19.60 -5.14 -2.58
C TYR A 121 20.08 -3.70 -2.89
N PRO A 122 21.40 -3.40 -2.83
CA PRO A 122 21.93 -2.04 -2.98
C PRO A 122 21.56 -1.39 -4.31
N LYS A 123 21.55 -2.17 -5.40
CA LYS A 123 21.18 -1.69 -6.74
C LYS A 123 19.70 -1.30 -6.80
N GLU A 124 18.83 -2.12 -6.21
CA GLU A 124 17.39 -1.86 -6.18
C GLU A 124 17.09 -0.58 -5.37
N LEU A 125 17.77 -0.38 -4.23
CA LEU A 125 17.62 0.84 -3.43
C LEU A 125 18.07 2.10 -4.20
N ALA A 126 19.20 2.02 -4.93
CA ALA A 126 19.69 3.13 -5.74
C ALA A 126 18.75 3.45 -6.92
N MET A 127 18.33 2.44 -7.68
CA MET A 127 17.36 2.62 -8.78
C MET A 127 16.03 3.20 -8.28
N ARG A 128 15.58 2.79 -7.09
CA ARG A 128 14.41 3.39 -6.46
C ARG A 128 14.60 4.83 -6.01
N ASP A 129 15.81 5.21 -5.57
CA ASP A 129 16.10 6.61 -5.23
C ASP A 129 16.28 7.50 -6.49
N GLN A 130 16.53 6.91 -7.66
CA GLN A 130 16.59 7.61 -8.95
C GLN A 130 15.20 7.97 -9.48
N ASP A 131 14.24 7.04 -9.45
CA ASP A 131 12.84 7.29 -9.80
C ASP A 131 11.92 6.56 -8.81
N LYS A 132 11.66 7.21 -7.67
CA LYS A 132 10.83 6.64 -6.62
C LYS A 132 9.36 6.51 -7.03
N TYR A 133 8.92 7.28 -8.02
CA TYR A 133 7.53 7.28 -8.46
C TYR A 133 7.21 6.01 -9.27
N ARG A 134 8.04 5.69 -10.27
CA ARG A 134 7.81 4.58 -11.21
C ARG A 134 8.46 3.27 -10.80
N TYR A 135 9.55 3.33 -10.03
CA TYR A 135 10.30 2.13 -9.73
C TYR A 135 9.51 1.18 -8.82
N ARG A 136 9.45 -0.10 -9.22
CA ARG A 136 8.89 -1.21 -8.45
C ARG A 136 10.01 -2.02 -7.83
N TYR A 137 9.99 -2.22 -6.52
CA TYR A 137 10.78 -3.31 -5.95
C TYR A 137 10.34 -4.65 -6.56
N PRO A 138 11.21 -5.66 -6.66
CA PRO A 138 10.80 -6.96 -7.18
C PRO A 138 9.59 -7.51 -6.40
N LYS A 139 8.53 -7.88 -7.13
CA LYS A 139 7.22 -8.31 -6.60
C LYS A 139 6.51 -7.27 -5.72
N GLY A 140 6.83 -5.98 -5.85
CA GLY A 140 6.20 -4.88 -5.15
C GLY A 140 5.45 -3.92 -6.08
N GLU A 141 4.81 -2.92 -5.49
CA GLU A 141 4.16 -1.80 -6.18
C GLU A 141 5.07 -0.56 -6.23
N SER A 142 4.94 0.22 -7.30
CA SER A 142 5.44 1.59 -7.41
C SER A 142 4.41 2.59 -6.88
N TYR A 143 4.77 3.88 -6.78
CA TYR A 143 3.76 4.91 -6.50
C TYR A 143 2.81 5.12 -7.68
N GLU A 144 3.25 4.89 -8.92
CA GLU A 144 2.41 4.93 -10.11
C GLU A 144 1.28 3.88 -10.03
N ASP A 145 1.60 2.63 -9.66
CA ASP A 145 0.60 1.58 -9.45
C ASP A 145 -0.37 1.94 -8.32
N LEU A 146 0.17 2.51 -7.23
CA LEU A 146 -0.62 2.94 -6.09
C LEU A 146 -1.59 4.06 -6.45
N VAL A 147 -1.18 5.01 -7.29
CA VAL A 147 -2.05 6.09 -7.80
C VAL A 147 -3.21 5.50 -8.61
N GLN A 148 -2.91 4.62 -9.57
CA GLN A 148 -3.95 3.95 -10.38
C GLN A 148 -4.95 3.19 -9.50
N ARG A 149 -4.45 2.47 -8.49
CA ARG A 149 -5.30 1.74 -7.53
C ARG A 149 -6.16 2.65 -6.65
N LEU A 150 -5.75 3.91 -6.44
CA LEU A 150 -6.48 4.86 -5.60
C LEU A 150 -7.48 5.72 -6.37
N GLU A 151 -7.50 5.70 -7.71
CA GLU A 151 -8.48 6.46 -8.51
C GLU A 151 -9.94 6.28 -8.02
N PRO A 152 -10.44 5.06 -7.73
CA PRO A 152 -11.83 4.90 -7.29
C PRO A 152 -12.08 5.44 -5.89
N VAL A 153 -11.05 5.42 -5.04
CA VAL A 153 -11.13 6.00 -3.69
C VAL A 153 -11.23 7.51 -3.79
N ILE A 154 -10.41 8.12 -4.66
CA ILE A 154 -10.44 9.56 -4.92
C ILE A 154 -11.82 9.99 -5.43
N MET A 155 -12.38 9.28 -6.41
CA MET A 155 -13.74 9.56 -6.92
C MET A 155 -14.81 9.48 -5.83
N GLU A 156 -14.73 8.50 -4.92
CA GLU A 156 -15.67 8.42 -3.81
C GLU A 156 -15.45 9.56 -2.81
N LEU A 157 -14.20 9.97 -2.54
CA LEU A 157 -13.89 11.09 -1.65
C LEU A 157 -14.47 12.41 -2.18
N GLU A 158 -14.39 12.68 -3.48
CA GLU A 158 -15.00 13.87 -4.11
C GLU A 158 -16.53 13.89 -3.98
N ARG A 159 -17.16 12.72 -3.87
CA ARG A 159 -18.63 12.58 -3.74
C ARG A 159 -19.11 12.75 -2.31
N GLN A 160 -18.23 12.67 -1.33
CA GLN A 160 -18.57 12.79 0.09
C GLN A 160 -18.33 14.22 0.57
N GLU A 161 -19.05 14.62 1.60
CA GLU A 161 -18.78 15.87 2.32
C GLU A 161 -17.70 15.62 3.39
N ASN A 162 -18.11 15.37 4.64
CA ASN A 162 -17.18 15.15 5.74
C ASN A 162 -16.73 13.69 5.77
N VAL A 163 -15.44 13.45 5.48
CA VAL A 163 -14.83 12.11 5.48
C VAL A 163 -13.54 12.08 6.28
N LEU A 164 -13.36 11.02 7.07
CA LEU A 164 -12.12 10.72 7.78
C LEU A 164 -11.46 9.49 7.15
N VAL A 165 -10.25 9.65 6.63
CA VAL A 165 -9.46 8.56 6.05
C VAL A 165 -8.30 8.21 6.99
N ILE A 166 -8.28 6.98 7.49
CA ILE A 166 -7.17 6.42 8.26
C ILE A 166 -6.42 5.44 7.36
N CYS A 167 -5.19 5.76 6.99
CA CYS A 167 -4.41 5.00 6.00
C CYS A 167 -2.91 4.97 6.33
N HIS A 168 -2.11 4.46 5.39
CA HIS A 168 -0.65 4.34 5.51
C HIS A 168 0.09 5.50 4.82
N GLN A 169 1.36 5.71 5.16
CA GLN A 169 2.18 6.83 4.64
C GLN A 169 2.15 6.94 3.10
N ALA A 170 2.36 5.85 2.35
CA ALA A 170 2.37 5.89 0.89
C ALA A 170 0.99 6.24 0.30
N VAL A 171 -0.09 5.68 0.86
CA VAL A 171 -1.47 5.98 0.45
C VAL A 171 -1.80 7.44 0.72
N MET A 172 -1.46 7.93 1.92
CA MET A 172 -1.69 9.31 2.32
C MET A 172 -0.97 10.30 1.41
N ARG A 173 0.26 9.98 0.98
CA ARG A 173 1.01 10.79 0.01
C ARG A 173 0.27 10.90 -1.32
N CYS A 174 -0.26 9.81 -1.86
CA CYS A 174 -1.04 9.85 -3.09
C CYS A 174 -2.30 10.73 -2.95
N LEU A 175 -3.03 10.57 -1.85
CA LEU A 175 -4.23 11.37 -1.57
C LEU A 175 -3.88 12.86 -1.42
N LEU A 176 -2.82 13.20 -0.67
CA LEU A 176 -2.36 14.58 -0.53
C LEU A 176 -1.88 15.15 -1.86
N ALA A 177 -1.15 14.37 -2.66
CA ALA A 177 -0.69 14.84 -3.96
C ALA A 177 -1.84 15.18 -4.89
N TYR A 178 -2.92 14.40 -4.86
CA TYR A 178 -4.13 14.69 -5.60
C TYR A 178 -4.78 16.01 -5.14
N PHE A 179 -5.09 16.15 -3.84
CA PHE A 179 -5.79 17.34 -3.34
C PHE A 179 -4.93 18.63 -3.35
N LEU A 180 -3.61 18.50 -3.34
CA LEU A 180 -2.66 19.61 -3.30
C LEU A 180 -1.96 19.87 -4.64
N ASP A 181 -2.43 19.22 -5.71
CA ASP A 181 -1.91 19.33 -7.07
C ASP A 181 -0.37 19.17 -7.13
N LYS A 182 0.13 18.09 -6.52
CA LYS A 182 1.57 17.79 -6.45
C LYS A 182 2.00 16.90 -7.60
N SER A 183 3.16 17.21 -8.13
CA SER A 183 3.76 16.46 -9.23
C SER A 183 4.13 15.03 -8.83
N ALA A 184 4.29 14.16 -9.84
CA ALA A 184 4.76 12.79 -9.66
C ALA A 184 6.13 12.72 -8.96
N ASP A 185 6.97 13.74 -9.14
CA ASP A 185 8.30 13.82 -8.51
C ASP A 185 8.22 14.21 -7.03
N GLU A 186 7.25 15.06 -6.64
CA GLU A 186 7.04 15.48 -5.25
C GLU A 186 6.29 14.43 -4.42
N LEU A 187 5.32 13.75 -5.02
CA LEU A 187 4.38 12.83 -4.36
C LEU A 187 5.09 11.80 -3.43
N PRO A 188 6.12 11.04 -3.88
CA PRO A 188 6.79 10.04 -3.04
C PRO A 188 7.52 10.60 -1.82
N TYR A 189 7.65 11.93 -1.73
CA TYR A 189 8.38 12.65 -0.70
C TYR A 189 7.50 13.61 0.12
N LEU A 190 6.18 13.59 -0.06
CA LEU A 190 5.30 14.36 0.84
C LEU A 190 5.42 13.87 2.29
N LYS A 191 5.36 14.82 3.23
CA LYS A 191 5.47 14.54 4.67
C LYS A 191 4.10 14.16 5.23
N CYS A 192 4.04 12.96 5.79
CA CYS A 192 2.85 12.42 6.46
C CYS A 192 3.26 11.95 7.86
N PRO A 193 3.50 12.88 8.81
CA PRO A 193 3.97 12.52 10.15
C PRO A 193 2.94 11.66 10.89
N LEU A 194 3.42 10.72 11.71
CA LEU A 194 2.57 9.94 12.61
C LEU A 194 1.90 10.86 13.64
N HIS A 195 0.79 10.38 14.21
CA HIS A 195 0.00 11.07 15.24
C HIS A 195 -0.39 12.52 14.89
N THR A 196 -0.52 12.81 13.60
CA THR A 196 -0.90 14.12 13.08
C THR A 196 -2.09 13.93 12.15
N VAL A 197 -3.14 14.73 12.36
CA VAL A 197 -4.28 14.80 11.45
C VAL A 197 -4.02 15.92 10.45
N LEU A 198 -4.11 15.62 9.15
CA LEU A 198 -4.14 16.64 8.12
C LEU A 198 -5.59 16.89 7.72
N LYS A 199 -6.10 18.06 8.09
CA LYS A 199 -7.42 18.52 7.71
C LYS A 199 -7.30 19.28 6.39
N LEU A 200 -7.98 18.76 5.37
CA LEU A 200 -8.03 19.31 4.03
C LEU A 200 -9.33 20.08 3.85
N THR A 201 -9.24 21.34 3.40
CA THR A 201 -10.40 22.18 3.13
C THR A 201 -10.35 22.63 1.66
N PRO A 202 -11.12 21.97 0.77
CA PRO A 202 -11.19 22.37 -0.63
C PRO A 202 -11.69 23.81 -0.78
N VAL A 203 -11.02 24.59 -1.62
CA VAL A 203 -11.37 25.98 -1.96
C VAL A 203 -11.38 26.13 -3.50
N ALA A 204 -11.89 27.25 -4.01
CA ALA A 204 -12.12 27.44 -5.45
C ALA A 204 -10.89 27.21 -6.36
N TYR A 205 -9.66 27.41 -5.83
CA TYR A 205 -8.41 27.26 -6.59
C TYR A 205 -7.37 26.41 -5.86
N GLY A 206 -7.81 25.41 -5.09
CA GLY A 206 -6.89 24.49 -4.43
C GLY A 206 -7.48 23.86 -3.17
N CYS A 207 -6.61 23.52 -2.23
CA CYS A 207 -7.01 22.91 -0.97
C CYS A 207 -6.12 23.44 0.16
N GLU A 208 -6.74 23.99 1.20
CA GLU A 208 -6.03 24.41 2.40
C GLU A 208 -5.73 23.20 3.28
N VAL A 209 -4.55 23.20 3.91
CA VAL A 209 -4.09 22.11 4.78
C VAL A 209 -3.81 22.64 6.16
N GLU A 210 -4.53 22.12 7.14
CA GLU A 210 -4.28 22.34 8.56
C GLU A 210 -3.68 21.06 9.18
N SER A 211 -2.53 21.18 9.84
CA SER A 211 -1.86 20.07 10.52
C SER A 211 -2.14 20.11 12.02
N ILE A 212 -2.81 19.10 12.54
CA ILE A 212 -3.21 19.01 13.94
C ILE A 212 -2.43 17.86 14.59
N PHE A 213 -1.39 18.21 15.35
CA PHE A 213 -0.64 17.22 16.11
C PHE A 213 -1.43 16.79 17.36
N LEU A 214 -1.57 15.48 17.56
CA LEU A 214 -2.41 14.92 18.63
C LEU A 214 -1.71 14.87 20.00
N ASN A 215 -0.53 15.51 20.13
CA ASN A 215 0.26 15.53 21.36
C ASN A 215 0.67 14.12 21.86
N ILE A 216 1.01 13.23 20.92
CA ILE A 216 1.54 11.90 21.20
C ILE A 216 2.80 11.73 20.36
N GLU A 217 3.94 11.52 21.00
CA GLU A 217 5.21 11.30 20.31
C GLU A 217 5.20 10.01 19.47
N ALA A 218 5.94 10.02 18.37
CA ALA A 218 6.10 8.88 17.48
C ALA A 218 7.46 8.95 16.78
N VAL A 219 7.94 7.78 16.35
CA VAL A 219 9.13 7.69 15.49
C VAL A 219 8.92 8.41 14.17
N ASN A 220 10.00 8.97 13.62
CA ASN A 220 9.96 9.56 12.29
C ASN A 220 10.18 8.49 11.22
N THR A 221 9.25 8.34 10.28
CA THR A 221 9.32 7.39 9.17
C THR A 221 9.61 8.06 7.82
N HIS A 222 9.86 9.38 7.83
CA HIS A 222 10.15 10.15 6.63
C HIS A 222 11.64 10.06 6.28
N ARG A 223 11.94 9.38 5.17
CA ARG A 223 13.25 9.38 4.51
C ARG A 223 13.24 10.32 3.30
N ALA A 224 14.08 11.35 3.34
CA ALA A 224 14.29 12.26 2.23
C ALA A 224 15.01 11.57 1.06
N ARG A 225 15.08 12.22 -0.11
CA ARG A 225 15.91 11.71 -1.21
C ARG A 225 17.39 11.96 -0.87
N PRO A 226 18.26 10.93 -0.87
CA PRO A 226 19.70 11.15 -0.74
C PRO A 226 20.22 12.01 -1.89
N GLN A 227 21.30 12.76 -1.64
CA GLN A 227 21.95 13.55 -2.69
C GLN A 227 22.59 12.65 -3.74
N ASN A 228 23.28 11.60 -3.31
CA ASN A 228 23.88 10.61 -4.20
C ASN A 228 22.93 9.42 -4.38
N VAL A 229 22.46 9.23 -5.61
CA VAL A 229 21.56 8.14 -6.02
C VAL A 229 22.21 7.23 -7.06
N ASP A 230 23.52 7.33 -7.28
CA ASP A 230 24.25 6.47 -8.20
C ASP A 230 24.18 4.99 -7.75
N ILE A 231 24.15 4.07 -8.71
CA ILE A 231 24.07 2.62 -8.45
C ILE A 231 25.28 2.10 -7.68
N ASN A 232 26.44 2.76 -7.83
CA ASN A 232 27.71 2.39 -7.19
C ASN A 232 28.02 3.25 -5.96
N ARG A 233 27.05 4.00 -5.42
CA ARG A 233 27.24 4.82 -4.21
C ARG A 233 27.59 3.96 -2.98
N THR A 234 28.22 4.58 -1.99
CA THR A 234 28.53 3.89 -0.73
C THR A 234 27.27 3.68 0.11
N ALA A 235 27.30 2.72 1.05
CA ALA A 235 26.20 2.50 1.99
C ALA A 235 25.94 3.75 2.87
N ALA A 236 27.01 4.47 3.25
CA ALA A 236 26.88 5.72 4.01
C ALA A 236 26.12 6.79 3.21
N ASP A 237 26.43 6.95 1.91
CA ASP A 237 25.72 7.87 1.03
C ASP A 237 24.24 7.49 0.84
N ALA A 238 23.96 6.18 0.78
CA ALA A 238 22.60 5.67 0.61
C ALA A 238 21.74 5.84 1.87
N LEU A 239 22.33 5.73 3.06
CA LEU A 239 21.62 5.66 4.33
C LEU A 239 21.62 6.98 5.11
N ASN A 240 22.34 8.01 4.67
CA ASN A 240 22.46 9.31 5.35
C ASN A 240 21.15 10.09 5.61
N THR A 241 20.06 9.71 4.93
CA THR A 241 18.72 10.33 5.07
C THR A 241 17.72 9.42 5.79
N VAL A 242 18.16 8.22 6.22
CA VAL A 242 17.33 7.30 6.99
C VAL A 242 17.11 7.89 8.39
N PRO A 243 15.86 8.01 8.85
CA PRO A 243 15.59 8.50 10.20
C PRO A 243 16.00 7.47 11.25
N GLU A 244 16.30 7.95 12.45
CA GLU A 244 16.56 7.10 13.61
C GLU A 244 15.37 6.18 13.92
N HIS A 245 15.68 4.93 14.24
CA HIS A 245 14.72 3.90 14.61
C HIS A 245 15.33 3.00 15.70
N PHE A 246 14.47 2.38 16.52
CA PHE A 246 14.83 1.55 17.68
C PHE A 246 14.50 0.08 17.45
#